data_AF-A0A9R1A2Z5-F1
#
_entry.id   AF-A0A9R1A2Z5-F1
#
_cell.length_a   1.000
_cell.length_b   1.000
_cell.length_c   1.000
_cell.angle_alpha   90.00
_cell.angle_beta   90.00
_cell.angle_gamma   90.00
#
_symmetry.space_group_name_H-M   'P 1'
#
loop_
_entity.id
_entity.type
_entity.pdbx_description
1 polymer ?
#
loop_
_entity_poly.entity_id
_entity_poly.type
_entity_poly.pdbx_seq_one_letter_code
_entity_poly.pdbx_strand_id
1 'polypeptide(L)'
;MNGFYSSIAHGLDALHGTLASSPDAAFMSAPFLQQAAALLRSLHSQLVHLVQRLHLPPGESWLDEYMDETSRLWEACQVVKAGASALDTYCASAARIDAALDDWLCNPNPHTARQVMRAINAPRRQAVGLEQENRALAETRIDPASLLLDDRSPVEFKLNAFNGFRGVLYALRNASSFLLMLLVSGTVSCLPDLACCAHPFRTSGAGYVSSMGRLRQRVAEEMEAVAGWRSSKDGSGC
;
A
#
# COMPACT_ATOMS: atom_id res chain seq x y z
N MET A 1 -5.57 17.87 18.26
CA MET A 1 -4.95 16.52 18.28
C MET A 1 -5.97 15.41 18.22
N ASN A 2 -6.99 15.39 19.08
CA ASN A 2 -8.03 14.35 19.06
C ASN A 2 -8.69 14.16 17.68
N GLY A 3 -8.96 15.25 16.96
CA GLY A 3 -9.50 15.18 15.59
C GLY A 3 -8.61 14.44 14.58
N PHE A 4 -7.28 14.51 14.73
CA PHE A 4 -6.34 13.79 13.86
C PHE A 4 -6.39 12.29 14.10
N TYR A 5 -6.32 11.88 15.38
CA TYR A 5 -6.44 10.47 15.74
C TYR A 5 -7.81 9.89 15.35
N SER A 6 -8.90 10.65 15.52
CA SER A 6 -10.22 10.25 15.04
C SER A 6 -10.26 10.12 13.51
N SER A 7 -9.60 11.02 12.76
CA SER A 7 -9.53 10.91 11.31
C SER A 7 -8.76 9.67 10.85
N ILE A 8 -7.66 9.31 11.53
CA ILE A 8 -6.94 8.06 11.25
C ILE A 8 -7.88 6.88 11.51
N ALA A 9 -8.54 6.84 12.67
CA ALA A 9 -9.46 5.77 13.04
C ALA A 9 -10.56 5.57 11.98
N HIS A 10 -11.26 6.65 11.62
CA HIS A 10 -12.34 6.61 10.63
C HIS A 10 -11.85 6.18 9.25
N GLY A 11 -10.66 6.63 8.81
CA GLY A 11 -10.08 6.21 7.54
C GLY A 11 -9.77 4.72 7.50
N LEU A 12 -9.17 4.19 8.57
CA LEU A 12 -8.85 2.77 8.69
C LEU A 12 -10.12 1.91 8.79
N ASP A 13 -11.13 2.37 9.52
CA ASP A 13 -12.42 1.68 9.62
C ASP A 13 -13.17 1.67 8.28
N ALA A 14 -13.07 2.74 7.49
CA ALA A 14 -13.62 2.76 6.14
C ALA A 14 -12.95 1.74 5.21
N LEU A 15 -11.62 1.60 5.28
CA LEU A 15 -10.88 0.56 4.56
C LEU A 15 -11.28 -0.84 5.04
N HIS A 16 -11.40 -1.04 6.34
CA HIS A 16 -11.85 -2.32 6.90
C HIS A 16 -13.27 -2.68 6.42
N GLY A 17 -14.19 -1.71 6.39
CA GLY A 17 -15.54 -1.90 5.86
C GLY A 17 -15.58 -2.32 4.39
N THR A 18 -14.64 -1.83 3.56
CA THR A 18 -14.56 -2.29 2.16
C THR A 18 -14.15 -3.75 2.03
N LEU A 19 -13.24 -4.24 2.89
CA LEU A 19 -12.88 -5.66 2.92
C LEU A 19 -14.02 -6.53 3.47
N ALA A 20 -14.75 -6.04 4.47
CA ALA A 20 -15.86 -6.78 5.07
C ALA A 20 -17.08 -6.90 4.14
N SER A 21 -17.31 -5.93 3.25
CA SER A 21 -18.47 -5.90 2.36
C SER A 21 -18.30 -6.69 1.07
N SER A 22 -17.06 -6.98 0.66
CA SER A 22 -16.78 -7.76 -0.56
C SER A 22 -15.52 -8.64 -0.37
N PRO A 23 -15.65 -9.77 0.35
CA PRO A 23 -14.50 -10.59 0.76
C PRO A 23 -13.71 -11.17 -0.43
N ASP A 24 -14.38 -11.65 -1.47
CA ASP A 24 -13.71 -12.44 -2.52
C ASP A 24 -12.99 -11.59 -3.60
N ALA A 25 -13.20 -10.26 -3.62
CA ALA A 25 -12.69 -9.40 -4.70
C ALA A 25 -12.18 -8.02 -4.25
N ALA A 26 -12.36 -7.61 -2.98
CA ALA A 26 -11.94 -6.28 -2.55
C ALA A 26 -10.44 -6.19 -2.21
N PHE A 27 -9.84 -7.26 -1.70
CA PHE A 27 -8.45 -7.23 -1.25
C PHE A 27 -7.49 -6.96 -2.42
N MET A 28 -6.68 -5.91 -2.28
CA MET A 28 -5.74 -5.42 -3.32
C MET A 28 -6.40 -5.01 -4.64
N SER A 29 -7.71 -4.79 -4.66
CA SER A 29 -8.41 -4.25 -5.81
C SER A 29 -8.03 -2.79 -6.09
N ALA A 30 -8.18 -2.35 -7.34
CA ALA A 30 -7.97 -0.94 -7.71
C ALA A 30 -8.72 0.06 -6.80
N PRO A 31 -10.03 -0.09 -6.50
CA PRO A 31 -10.72 0.84 -5.61
C PRO A 31 -10.19 0.81 -4.17
N PHE A 32 -9.80 -0.36 -3.65
CA PHE A 32 -9.20 -0.47 -2.32
C PHE A 32 -7.86 0.29 -2.24
N LEU A 33 -6.98 0.10 -3.23
CA LEU A 33 -5.70 0.81 -3.31
C LEU A 33 -5.88 2.32 -3.48
N GLN A 34 -6.86 2.75 -4.28
CA GLN A 34 -7.21 4.16 -4.42
C GLN A 34 -7.68 4.77 -3.10
N GLN A 35 -8.49 4.04 -2.32
CA GLN A 35 -8.93 4.50 -1.01
C GLN A 35 -7.77 4.58 -0.01
N ALA A 36 -6.84 3.63 -0.03
CA ALA A 36 -5.63 3.66 0.79
C ALA A 36 -4.74 4.87 0.45
N ALA A 37 -4.54 5.15 -0.85
CA ALA A 37 -3.80 6.33 -1.32
C ALA A 37 -4.50 7.65 -0.96
N ALA A 38 -5.84 7.70 -1.07
CA ALA A 38 -6.63 8.86 -0.68
C ALA A 38 -6.52 9.12 0.83
N LEU A 39 -6.55 8.06 1.66
CA LEU A 39 -6.33 8.17 3.09
C LEU A 39 -4.94 8.72 3.39
N LEU A 40 -3.88 8.13 2.81
CA LEU A 40 -2.49 8.59 2.99
C LEU A 40 -2.33 10.08 2.67
N ARG A 41 -2.88 10.52 1.52
CA ARG A 41 -2.88 11.93 1.11
C ARG A 41 -3.63 12.82 2.10
N SER A 42 -4.78 12.37 2.61
CA SER A 42 -5.56 13.16 3.57
C SER A 42 -4.84 13.30 4.91
N LEU A 43 -4.16 12.26 5.40
CA LEU A 43 -3.36 12.30 6.62
C LEU A 43 -2.18 13.26 6.49
N HIS A 44 -1.47 13.23 5.36
CA HIS A 44 -0.38 14.17 5.10
C HIS A 44 -0.89 15.63 5.06
N SER A 45 -1.99 15.88 4.37
CA SER A 45 -2.61 17.21 4.34
C SER A 45 -2.99 17.69 5.75
N GLN A 46 -3.59 16.83 6.57
CA GLN A 46 -3.93 17.16 7.95
C GLN A 46 -2.69 17.44 8.81
N LEU A 47 -1.59 16.71 8.61
CA LEU A 47 -0.32 16.99 9.30
C LEU A 47 0.19 18.39 8.96
N VAL A 48 0.21 18.77 7.68
CA VAL A 48 0.65 20.12 7.25
C VAL A 48 -0.18 21.22 7.92
N HIS A 49 -1.50 21.06 7.99
CA HIS A 49 -2.38 22.00 8.69
C HIS A 49 -2.13 22.00 10.21
N LEU A 50 -1.79 20.86 10.83
CA LEU A 50 -1.48 20.80 12.26
C LEU A 50 -0.17 21.50 12.59
N VAL A 51 0.87 21.32 11.77
CA VAL A 51 2.16 22.02 11.94
C VAL A 51 1.95 23.53 11.97
N GLN A 52 1.12 24.06 11.08
CA GLN A 52 0.79 25.49 11.02
C GLN A 52 0.03 25.98 12.28
N ARG A 53 -0.73 25.11 12.95
CA ARG A 53 -1.55 25.46 14.11
C ARG A 53 -0.88 25.26 15.46
N LEU A 54 0.15 24.40 15.54
CA LEU A 54 0.74 23.99 16.81
C LEU A 54 1.77 24.97 17.39
N HIS A 55 2.01 26.11 16.72
CA HIS A 55 2.97 27.14 17.12
C HIS A 55 4.31 26.53 17.56
N LEU A 56 4.86 25.67 16.71
CA LEU A 56 6.06 24.92 17.03
C LEU A 56 7.27 25.86 17.14
N PRO A 57 8.20 25.61 18.08
CA PRO A 57 9.37 26.44 18.26
C PRO A 57 10.30 26.40 17.03
N PRO A 58 10.92 27.52 16.62
CA PRO A 58 11.82 27.54 15.47
C PRO A 58 13.15 26.83 15.78
N GLY A 59 13.66 26.01 14.84
CA GLY A 59 15.02 25.44 14.90
C GLY A 59 15.22 24.26 15.85
N GLU A 60 14.14 23.62 16.30
CA GLU A 60 14.18 22.49 17.22
C GLU A 60 14.13 21.14 16.48
N SER A 61 14.52 20.05 17.16
CA SER A 61 14.66 18.70 16.58
C SER A 61 13.37 18.12 15.98
N TRP A 62 12.20 18.69 16.28
CA TRP A 62 10.94 18.28 15.67
C TRP A 62 10.92 18.50 14.15
N LEU A 63 11.66 19.52 13.66
CA LEU A 63 11.72 19.82 12.23
C LEU A 63 12.49 18.72 11.51
N ASP A 64 13.61 18.27 12.07
CA ASP A 64 14.39 17.16 11.54
C ASP A 64 13.53 15.88 11.52
N GLU A 65 12.86 15.55 12.64
CA GLU A 65 11.95 14.40 12.71
C GLU A 65 10.81 14.49 11.65
N TYR A 66 10.25 15.68 11.43
CA TYR A 66 9.24 15.92 10.42
C TYR A 66 9.79 15.77 8.99
N MET A 67 10.98 16.31 8.73
CA MET A 67 11.64 16.26 7.43
C MET A 67 12.03 14.83 7.06
N ASP A 68 12.59 14.07 8.01
CA ASP A 68 12.92 12.65 7.83
C ASP A 68 11.65 11.83 7.50
N GLU A 69 10.57 12.05 8.26
CA GLU A 69 9.30 11.37 8.05
C GLU A 69 8.68 11.71 6.68
N THR A 70 8.68 12.98 6.29
CA THR A 70 8.09 13.41 5.02
C THR A 70 8.95 13.05 3.82
N SER A 71 10.27 13.04 3.95
CA SER A 71 11.20 12.52 2.92
C SER A 71 10.97 11.02 2.69
N ARG A 72 10.86 10.24 3.77
CA ARG A 72 10.54 8.80 3.65
C ARG A 72 9.20 8.57 2.95
N LEU A 73 8.16 9.31 3.35
CA LEU A 73 6.84 9.24 2.72
C LEU A 73 6.90 9.55 1.22
N TRP A 74 7.65 10.58 0.85
CA TRP A 74 7.84 10.98 -0.54
C TRP A 74 8.50 9.87 -1.36
N GLU A 75 9.62 9.31 -0.90
CA GLU A 75 10.34 8.24 -1.59
C GLU A 75 9.46 7.00 -1.79
N ALA A 76 8.75 6.55 -0.75
CA ALA A 76 7.85 5.42 -0.85
C ALA A 76 6.69 5.69 -1.81
N CYS A 77 6.12 6.91 -1.81
CA CYS A 77 5.09 7.29 -2.78
C CYS A 77 5.61 7.30 -4.23
N GLN A 78 6.88 7.64 -4.47
CA GLN A 78 7.46 7.54 -5.81
C GLN A 78 7.56 6.09 -6.29
N VAL A 79 7.91 5.16 -5.39
CA VAL A 79 7.93 3.73 -5.71
C VAL A 79 6.53 3.22 -6.03
N VAL A 80 5.54 3.53 -5.19
CA VAL A 80 4.13 3.19 -5.44
C VAL A 80 3.65 3.76 -6.77
N LYS A 81 3.99 5.02 -7.09
CA LYS A 81 3.63 5.66 -8.35
C LYS A 81 4.25 4.95 -9.55
N ALA A 82 5.53 4.58 -9.47
CA ALA A 82 6.22 3.83 -10.51
C ALA A 82 5.55 2.46 -10.74
N GLY A 83 5.32 1.69 -9.67
CA GLY A 83 4.62 0.40 -9.74
C GLY A 83 3.21 0.51 -10.32
N ALA A 84 2.43 1.50 -9.89
CA ALA A 84 1.10 1.76 -10.42
C ALA A 84 1.13 2.10 -11.92
N SER A 85 2.11 2.90 -12.38
CA SER A 85 2.25 3.22 -13.80
C SER A 85 2.66 2.02 -14.66
N ALA A 86 3.47 1.12 -14.10
CA ALA A 86 3.85 -0.13 -14.76
C ALA A 86 2.63 -1.06 -14.89
N LEU A 87 1.83 -1.20 -13.83
CA LEU A 87 0.58 -1.96 -13.85
C LEU A 87 -0.44 -1.39 -14.84
N ASP A 88 -0.60 -0.07 -14.90
CA ASP A 88 -1.49 0.58 -15.87
C ASP A 88 -1.07 0.25 -17.31
N THR A 89 0.24 0.30 -17.57
CA THR A 89 0.81 -0.08 -18.87
C THR A 89 0.56 -1.55 -19.22
N TYR A 90 0.71 -2.44 -18.24
CA TYR A 90 0.40 -3.87 -18.37
C TYR A 90 -1.08 -4.10 -18.68
N CYS A 91 -1.99 -3.51 -17.90
CA CYS A 91 -3.44 -3.61 -18.08
C CYS A 91 -3.87 -3.05 -19.45
N ALA A 92 -3.33 -1.90 -19.85
CA ALA A 92 -3.59 -1.31 -21.16
C ALA A 92 -3.09 -2.20 -22.31
N SER A 93 -2.00 -2.94 -22.13
CA SER A 93 -1.55 -3.92 -23.13
C SER A 93 -2.41 -5.17 -23.15
N ALA A 94 -2.88 -5.65 -22.00
CA ALA A 94 -3.75 -6.82 -21.89
C ALA A 94 -5.12 -6.56 -22.55
N ALA A 95 -5.68 -5.36 -22.37
CA ALA A 95 -6.95 -4.97 -23.00
C ALA A 95 -6.94 -4.99 -24.54
N ARG A 96 -5.76 -4.98 -25.18
CA ARG A 96 -5.64 -5.11 -26.65
C ARG A 96 -5.88 -6.53 -27.14
N ILE A 97 -5.86 -7.53 -26.25
CA ILE A 97 -6.13 -8.92 -26.61
C ILE A 97 -7.57 -9.06 -27.11
N ASP A 98 -8.54 -8.46 -26.40
CA ASP A 98 -9.95 -8.55 -26.75
C ASP A 98 -10.20 -8.02 -28.17
N ALA A 99 -9.70 -6.81 -28.47
CA ALA A 99 -9.83 -6.22 -29.79
C ALA A 99 -9.13 -7.04 -30.90
N ALA A 100 -7.96 -7.62 -30.62
CA ALA A 100 -7.26 -8.47 -31.58
C ALA A 100 -7.99 -9.81 -31.79
N LEU A 101 -8.61 -10.36 -30.75
CA LEU A 101 -9.38 -11.59 -30.80
C LEU A 101 -10.66 -11.38 -31.60
N ASP A 102 -11.37 -10.29 -31.35
CA ASP A 102 -12.57 -9.89 -32.11
C ASP A 102 -12.27 -9.74 -33.60
N ASP A 103 -11.18 -9.05 -33.96
CA ASP A 103 -10.76 -8.90 -35.36
C ASP A 103 -10.44 -10.25 -36.03
N TRP A 104 -9.79 -11.16 -35.30
CA TRP A 104 -9.55 -12.52 -35.79
C TRP A 104 -10.82 -13.35 -35.93
N LEU A 105 -11.77 -13.24 -35.01
CA LEU A 105 -13.06 -13.93 -35.08
C LEU A 105 -13.90 -13.43 -36.26
N CYS A 106 -13.86 -12.13 -36.56
CA CYS A 106 -14.57 -11.55 -37.71
C CYS A 106 -13.92 -11.87 -39.06
N ASN A 107 -12.59 -11.96 -39.13
CA ASN A 107 -11.86 -12.26 -40.37
C ASN A 107 -10.62 -13.15 -40.10
N PRO A 108 -10.81 -14.46 -39.97
CA PRO A 108 -9.72 -15.38 -39.62
C PRO A 108 -8.74 -15.52 -40.79
N ASN A 109 -7.55 -14.93 -40.64
CA ASN A 109 -6.49 -15.02 -41.62
C ASN A 109 -5.10 -15.03 -40.95
N PRO A 110 -4.01 -15.36 -41.68
CA PRO A 110 -2.67 -15.42 -41.11
C PRO A 110 -2.11 -14.09 -40.59
N HIS A 111 -2.67 -12.95 -41.00
CA HIS A 111 -2.28 -11.64 -40.48
C HIS A 111 -2.95 -11.35 -39.13
N THR A 112 -4.26 -11.60 -39.02
CA THR A 112 -5.02 -11.42 -37.76
C THR A 112 -4.57 -12.40 -36.69
N ALA A 113 -4.25 -13.64 -37.06
CA ALA A 113 -3.65 -14.62 -36.13
C ALA A 113 -2.29 -14.13 -35.57
N ARG A 114 -1.45 -13.50 -36.40
CA ARG A 114 -0.18 -12.90 -35.95
C ARG A 114 -0.40 -11.68 -35.05
N GLN A 115 -1.46 -10.90 -35.29
CA GLN A 115 -1.83 -9.77 -34.42
C GLN A 115 -2.28 -10.25 -33.04
N VAL A 116 -3.12 -11.29 -32.96
CA VAL A 116 -3.50 -11.93 -31.69
C VAL A 116 -2.25 -12.42 -30.94
N MET A 117 -1.36 -13.15 -31.61
CA MET A 117 -0.11 -13.61 -30.97
C MET A 117 0.75 -12.46 -30.45
N ARG A 118 0.85 -11.34 -31.18
CA ARG A 118 1.57 -10.15 -30.71
C ARG A 118 0.87 -9.48 -29.52
N ALA A 119 -0.45 -9.37 -29.55
CA ALA A 119 -1.26 -8.82 -28.48
C ALA A 119 -1.16 -9.65 -27.19
N ILE A 120 -1.02 -10.98 -27.29
CA ILE A 120 -0.77 -11.88 -26.14
C ILE A 120 0.68 -11.76 -25.63
N ASN A 121 1.65 -11.67 -26.54
CA ASN A 121 3.07 -11.63 -26.16
C ASN A 121 3.49 -10.29 -25.53
N ALA A 122 2.84 -9.18 -25.88
CA ALA A 122 3.13 -7.86 -25.33
C ALA A 122 2.95 -7.78 -23.80
N PRO A 123 1.78 -8.10 -23.20
CA PRO A 123 1.59 -8.09 -21.76
C PRO A 123 2.45 -9.16 -21.07
N ARG A 124 2.72 -10.31 -21.70
CA ARG A 124 3.66 -11.31 -21.15
C ARG A 124 5.07 -10.76 -20.96
N ARG A 125 5.60 -10.04 -21.95
CA ARG A 125 6.91 -9.39 -21.84
C ARG A 125 6.91 -8.29 -20.79
N GLN A 126 5.83 -7.50 -20.74
CA GLN A 126 5.68 -6.46 -19.74
C GLN A 126 5.59 -7.03 -18.33
N ALA A 127 4.93 -8.16 -18.11
CA ALA A 127 4.87 -8.82 -16.81
C ALA A 127 6.28 -9.22 -16.31
N VAL A 128 7.11 -9.80 -17.19
CA VAL A 128 8.50 -10.18 -16.84
C VAL A 128 9.35 -8.95 -16.51
N GLY A 129 9.25 -7.89 -17.32
CA GLY A 129 9.95 -6.63 -17.05
C GLY A 129 9.48 -5.96 -15.75
N LEU A 130 8.16 -5.97 -15.53
CA LEU A 130 7.51 -5.39 -14.35
C LEU A 130 8.00 -6.08 -13.08
N GLU A 131 8.05 -7.41 -13.02
CA GLU A 131 8.57 -8.13 -11.85
C GLU A 131 10.03 -7.75 -11.52
N GLN A 132 10.88 -7.64 -12.55
CA GLN A 132 12.30 -7.35 -12.36
C GLN A 132 12.55 -5.88 -11.97
N GLU A 133 11.88 -4.95 -12.65
CA GLU A 133 11.98 -3.51 -12.36
C GLU A 133 11.38 -3.18 -10.99
N ASN A 134 10.23 -3.76 -10.65
CA ASN A 134 9.60 -3.57 -9.37
C ASN A 134 10.42 -4.13 -8.20
N ARG A 135 11.05 -5.30 -8.39
CA ARG A 135 11.98 -5.85 -7.41
C ARG A 135 13.17 -4.92 -7.19
N ALA A 136 13.80 -4.45 -8.26
CA ALA A 136 14.93 -3.53 -8.16
C ALA A 136 14.52 -2.19 -7.52
N LEU A 137 13.33 -1.67 -7.82
CA LEU A 137 12.79 -0.45 -7.20
C LEU A 137 12.53 -0.64 -5.70
N ALA A 138 11.95 -1.77 -5.30
CA ALA A 138 11.74 -2.10 -3.90
C ALA A 138 13.08 -2.23 -3.16
N GLU A 139 14.03 -3.00 -3.69
CA GLU A 139 15.34 -3.25 -3.05
C GLU A 139 16.22 -2.00 -2.94
N THR A 140 16.14 -1.07 -3.90
CA THR A 140 17.03 0.12 -3.93
C THR A 140 16.45 1.35 -3.25
N ARG A 141 15.13 1.44 -3.10
CA ARG A 141 14.46 2.66 -2.62
C ARG A 141 13.57 2.46 -1.41
N ILE A 142 13.27 1.21 -1.05
CA ILE A 142 12.52 0.92 0.16
C ILE A 142 13.46 0.19 1.10
N ASP A 143 13.88 0.87 2.16
CA ASP A 143 14.41 0.17 3.32
C ASP A 143 13.24 -0.61 3.96
N PRO A 144 13.28 -1.96 4.00
CA PRO A 144 12.20 -2.75 4.62
C PRO A 144 11.96 -2.32 6.07
N ALA A 145 13.01 -1.97 6.81
CA ALA A 145 12.91 -1.51 8.19
C ALA A 145 12.20 -0.15 8.33
N SER A 146 12.13 0.62 7.25
CA SER A 146 11.42 1.90 7.20
C SER A 146 9.90 1.74 7.01
N LEU A 147 9.47 0.60 6.46
CA LEU A 147 8.07 0.17 6.40
C LEU A 147 7.67 -0.67 7.61
N LEU A 148 8.64 -1.29 8.29
CA LEU A 148 8.41 -1.92 9.59
C LEU A 148 7.99 -0.86 10.60
N LEU A 149 6.99 -1.24 11.38
CA LEU A 149 6.52 -0.41 12.48
C LEU A 149 7.62 -0.37 13.52
N ASP A 150 7.91 0.82 14.03
CA ASP A 150 8.94 0.99 15.05
C ASP A 150 8.50 0.24 16.32
N ASP A 151 9.15 -0.89 16.63
CA ASP A 151 8.94 -1.69 17.84
C ASP A 151 9.34 -0.95 19.12
N ARG A 152 9.96 0.24 18.97
CA ARG A 152 10.30 1.13 20.08
C ARG A 152 9.04 1.48 20.86
N SER A 153 9.09 1.24 22.16
CA SER A 153 7.96 1.45 23.04
C SER A 153 7.51 2.92 23.02
N PRO A 154 6.19 3.21 23.01
CA PRO A 154 5.66 4.58 23.10
C PRO A 154 6.09 5.33 24.38
N VAL A 155 6.73 4.64 25.33
CA VAL A 155 7.24 5.17 26.59
C VAL A 155 8.59 5.89 26.40
N GLU A 156 9.38 5.53 25.38
CA GLU A 156 10.67 6.17 25.08
C GLU A 156 10.53 7.46 24.26
N PHE A 157 9.49 7.51 23.42
CA PHE A 157 9.15 8.74 22.71
C PHE A 157 8.44 9.66 23.69
N LYS A 158 9.00 10.85 23.94
CA LYS A 158 8.29 11.93 24.63
C LYS A 158 7.07 12.36 23.78
N LEU A 159 6.00 11.57 23.72
CA LEU A 159 4.87 11.74 22.80
C LEU A 159 4.13 13.08 23.02
N ASN A 160 4.21 13.61 24.23
CA ASN A 160 3.66 14.92 24.60
C ASN A 160 4.60 16.10 24.28
N ALA A 161 5.79 15.86 23.72
CA ALA A 161 6.73 16.91 23.34
C ALA A 161 6.19 17.78 22.19
N PHE A 162 6.67 19.03 22.13
CA PHE A 162 6.31 20.00 21.10
C PHE A 162 4.79 20.18 20.98
N ASN A 163 4.14 20.47 22.10
CA ASN A 163 2.68 20.57 22.23
C ASN A 163 1.91 19.28 21.87
N GLY A 164 2.57 18.11 21.86
CA GLY A 164 2.02 16.82 21.46
C GLY A 164 2.22 16.46 19.98
N PHE A 165 2.97 17.29 19.23
CA PHE A 165 3.27 17.05 17.81
C PHE A 165 3.99 15.72 17.61
N ARG A 166 4.87 15.34 18.54
CA ARG A 166 5.62 14.09 18.44
C ARG A 166 4.71 12.86 18.45
N GLY A 167 3.63 12.89 19.26
CA GLY A 167 2.60 11.85 19.24
C GLY A 167 1.82 11.80 17.94
N VAL A 168 1.52 12.96 17.34
CA VAL A 168 0.87 13.06 16.02
C VAL A 168 1.78 12.47 14.94
N LEU A 169 3.08 12.80 14.95
CA LEU A 169 4.06 12.30 14.00
C LEU A 169 4.26 10.79 14.12
N TYR A 170 4.31 10.26 15.35
CA TYR A 170 4.36 8.82 15.60
C TYR A 170 3.11 8.10 15.07
N ALA A 171 1.91 8.64 15.30
CA ALA A 171 0.68 8.05 14.78
C ALA A 171 0.61 8.13 13.25
N LEU A 172 1.05 9.23 12.65
CA LEU A 172 1.18 9.34 11.20
C LEU A 172 2.12 8.27 10.67
N ARG A 173 3.34 8.16 11.22
CA ARG A 173 4.33 7.16 10.82
C ARG A 173 3.75 5.75 10.84
N ASN A 174 3.08 5.36 11.92
CA ASN A 174 2.47 4.04 12.03
C ASN A 174 1.35 3.81 11.00
N ALA A 175 0.50 4.81 10.78
CA ALA A 175 -0.58 4.72 9.81
C ALA A 175 -0.06 4.71 8.37
N SER A 176 0.88 5.60 8.06
CA SER A 176 1.44 5.77 6.74
C SER A 176 2.29 4.57 6.33
N SER A 177 3.14 4.03 7.21
CA SER A 177 3.93 2.82 6.92
C SER A 177 3.03 1.63 6.60
N PHE A 178 1.94 1.45 7.34
CA PHE A 178 0.97 0.39 7.04
C PHE A 178 0.26 0.60 5.70
N LEU A 179 -0.22 1.82 5.41
CA LEU A 179 -0.85 2.13 4.11
C LEU A 179 0.12 1.98 2.95
N LEU A 180 1.37 2.42 3.11
CA LEU A 180 2.43 2.26 2.12
C LEU A 180 2.74 0.79 1.89
N MET A 181 2.77 -0.04 2.92
CA MET A 181 2.93 -1.48 2.78
C MET A 181 1.80 -2.08 1.93
N LEU A 182 0.54 -1.71 2.17
CA LEU A 182 -0.59 -2.14 1.34
C LEU A 182 -0.43 -1.70 -0.12
N LEU A 183 -0.08 -0.43 -0.34
CA LEU A 183 0.09 0.15 -1.66
C LEU A 183 1.24 -0.51 -2.44
N VAL A 184 2.41 -0.68 -1.81
CA VAL A 184 3.57 -1.35 -2.41
C VAL A 184 3.21 -2.80 -2.76
N SER A 185 2.54 -3.51 -1.84
CA SER A 185 2.10 -4.90 -2.07
C SER A 185 1.15 -5.03 -3.26
N GLY A 186 0.20 -4.09 -3.39
CA GLY A 186 -0.76 -4.07 -4.48
C GLY A 186 -0.21 -3.57 -5.82
N THR A 187 0.88 -2.79 -5.82
CA THR A 187 1.39 -2.13 -7.04
C THR A 187 2.70 -2.68 -7.58
N VAL A 188 3.55 -3.23 -6.71
CA VAL A 188 4.93 -3.61 -7.04
C VAL A 188 5.06 -5.13 -7.23
N SER A 189 3.99 -5.91 -6.99
CA SER A 189 3.90 -7.37 -7.21
C SER A 189 4.92 -8.24 -6.46
N CYS A 190 5.96 -7.66 -5.84
CA CYS A 190 6.66 -8.26 -4.73
C CYS A 190 5.79 -8.05 -3.49
N LEU A 191 5.07 -9.09 -3.08
CA LEU A 191 4.52 -9.12 -1.74
C LEU A 191 5.74 -9.09 -0.82
N PRO A 192 6.01 -8.00 -0.07
CA PRO A 192 6.95 -8.10 1.03
C PRO A 192 6.44 -9.24 1.91
N ASP A 193 7.31 -9.92 2.63
CA ASP A 193 6.85 -10.90 3.62
C ASP A 193 6.02 -10.14 4.68
N LEU A 194 4.72 -9.99 4.43
CA LEU A 194 3.76 -9.32 5.28
C LEU A 194 3.52 -10.14 6.55
N ALA A 195 4.30 -11.20 6.80
CA ALA A 195 4.53 -11.77 8.12
C ALA A 195 4.75 -10.69 9.20
N CYS A 196 5.30 -9.52 8.85
CA CYS A 196 5.39 -8.39 9.77
C CYS A 196 4.04 -7.75 10.15
N CYS A 197 2.98 -7.92 9.37
CA CYS A 197 1.60 -7.60 9.75
C CYS A 197 0.99 -8.59 10.75
N ALA A 198 1.55 -9.81 10.85
CA ALA A 198 1.14 -10.82 11.82
C ALA A 198 1.74 -10.58 13.22
N HIS A 199 2.69 -9.64 13.37
CA HIS A 199 3.12 -9.25 14.70
C HIS A 199 1.96 -8.60 15.45
N PRO A 200 1.55 -9.18 16.60
CA PRO A 200 0.46 -8.62 17.37
C PRO A 200 0.87 -7.22 17.82
N PHE A 201 0.17 -6.21 17.30
CA PHE A 201 0.34 -4.83 17.73
C PHE A 201 -0.05 -4.74 19.21
N ARG A 202 0.93 -4.91 20.11
CA ARG A 202 0.74 -4.85 21.56
C ARG A 202 0.70 -3.40 21.99
N THR A 203 -0.39 -2.72 21.69
CA THR A 203 -0.84 -1.59 22.49
C THR A 203 -2.33 -1.72 22.71
N SER A 204 -2.71 -2.17 23.91
CA SER A 204 -4.06 -1.98 24.42
C SER A 204 -4.30 -0.47 24.53
N GLY A 205 -5.00 0.10 23.55
CA GLY A 205 -5.23 1.54 23.48
C GLY A 205 -6.50 1.87 22.72
N ALA A 206 -7.36 2.67 23.33
CA ALA A 206 -8.58 3.19 22.70
C ALA A 206 -8.23 4.14 21.55
N GLY A 207 -9.02 4.14 20.47
CA GLY A 207 -8.86 5.03 19.31
C GLY A 207 -8.30 4.34 18.06
N TYR A 208 -7.51 5.05 17.24
CA TYR A 208 -7.06 4.61 15.92
C TYR A 208 -6.27 3.29 15.93
N VAL A 209 -5.59 3.00 17.05
CA VAL A 209 -4.88 1.75 17.31
C VAL A 209 -5.81 0.53 17.18
N SER A 210 -7.03 0.64 17.68
CA SER A 210 -8.04 -0.42 17.58
C SER A 210 -8.50 -0.63 16.14
N SER A 211 -8.76 0.46 15.41
CA SER A 211 -9.10 0.42 13.97
C SER A 211 -7.96 -0.16 13.14
N MET A 212 -6.72 0.20 13.45
CA MET A 212 -5.52 -0.35 12.82
C MET A 212 -5.40 -1.86 13.08
N GLY A 213 -5.58 -2.30 14.32
CA GLY A 213 -5.54 -3.71 14.70
C GLY A 213 -6.56 -4.55 13.93
N ARG A 214 -7.81 -4.08 13.85
CA ARG A 214 -8.87 -4.74 13.06
C ARG A 214 -8.52 -4.85 11.58
N LEU A 215 -8.04 -3.76 10.97
CA LEU A 215 -7.68 -3.77 9.56
C LEU A 215 -6.49 -4.70 9.30
N ARG A 216 -5.45 -4.69 10.14
CA ARG A 216 -4.31 -5.60 10.04
C ARG A 216 -4.71 -7.06 10.14
N GLN A 217 -5.51 -7.39 11.15
CA GLN A 217 -6.02 -8.75 11.33
C GLN A 217 -6.75 -9.21 10.07
N ARG A 218 -7.65 -8.36 9.54
CA ARG A 218 -8.39 -8.71 8.33
C ARG A 218 -7.47 -8.87 7.11
N VAL A 219 -6.49 -7.99 6.93
CA VAL A 219 -5.49 -8.11 5.85
C VAL A 219 -4.72 -9.43 5.96
N ALA A 220 -4.32 -9.83 7.18
CA ALA A 220 -3.65 -11.10 7.40
C ALA A 220 -4.54 -12.31 7.05
N GLU A 221 -5.83 -12.27 7.41
CA GLU A 221 -6.81 -13.29 7.03
C GLU A 221 -6.97 -13.41 5.51
N GLU A 222 -7.08 -12.29 4.78
CA GLU A 222 -7.15 -12.27 3.31
C GLU A 222 -5.87 -12.84 2.69
N MET A 223 -4.71 -12.56 3.28
CA MET A 223 -3.43 -13.06 2.80
C MET A 223 -3.27 -14.57 2.96
N GLU A 224 -3.64 -15.12 4.13
CA GLU A 224 -3.64 -16.55 4.37
C GLU A 224 -4.61 -17.27 3.42
N ALA A 225 -5.76 -16.66 3.15
CA ALA A 225 -6.67 -17.16 2.12
C ALA A 225 -5.98 -17.22 0.75
N VAL A 226 -5.37 -16.13 0.27
CA VAL A 226 -4.67 -16.10 -1.02
C VAL A 226 -3.52 -17.13 -1.09
N ALA A 227 -2.77 -17.33 0.01
CA ALA A 227 -1.68 -18.29 0.09
C ALA A 227 -2.18 -19.74 0.04
N GLY A 228 -3.24 -20.07 0.78
CA GLY A 228 -3.87 -21.39 0.76
C GLY A 228 -4.37 -21.80 -0.62
N TRP A 229 -4.91 -20.85 -1.40
CA TRP A 229 -5.35 -21.10 -2.78
C TRP A 229 -4.19 -21.41 -3.74
N ARG A 230 -3.02 -20.78 -3.56
CA ARG A 230 -1.83 -21.09 -4.38
C ARG A 230 -1.30 -22.49 -4.07
N SER A 231 -1.19 -22.84 -2.79
CA SER A 231 -0.72 -24.16 -2.35
C SER A 231 -1.63 -25.30 -2.85
N SER A 232 -2.95 -25.09 -2.88
CA SER A 232 -3.91 -26.08 -3.40
C SER A 232 -3.81 -26.28 -4.93
N LYS A 233 -3.44 -25.24 -5.70
CA LYS A 233 -3.20 -25.35 -7.14
C LYS A 233 -1.90 -26.10 -7.45
N ASP A 234 -0.85 -25.87 -6.69
CA ASP A 234 0.44 -26.55 -6.87
C ASP A 234 0.38 -28.03 -6.44
N GLY A 235 -0.53 -28.38 -5.53
CA GLY A 235 -0.78 -29.77 -5.09
C GLY A 235 -1.75 -30.59 -5.95
N SER A 236 -2.38 -30.01 -6.98
CA SER A 236 -3.35 -30.69 -7.87
C SER A 236 -2.73 -31.21 -9.18
N GLY A 237 -1.39 -31.23 -9.27
CA GLY A 237 -0.63 -31.80 -10.38
C GLY A 237 -0.01 -33.15 -10.03
N CYS A 238 -0.85 -34.17 -9.80
CA CYS A 238 -0.47 -35.59 -9.83
C CYS A 238 -1.64 -36.40 -10.38
#